data_AF-A0A850BWD2-F1
#
_entry.id   AF-A0A850BWD2-F1
#
_cell.length_a   1.000
_cell.length_b   1.000
_cell.length_c   1.000
_cell.angle_alpha   90.00
_cell.angle_beta   90.00
_cell.angle_gamma   90.00
#
_symmetry.space_group_name_H-M   'P 1'
#
loop_
_entity.id
_entity.type
_entity.pdbx_description
1 polymer ?
#
loop_
_entity_poly.entity_id
_entity_poly.type
_entity_poly.pdbx_seq_one_letter_code
_entity_poly.pdbx_strand_id
1 'polypeptide(L)'
;MRAGAMPSVSTPYASDRRMVMQMAPPASYRGRAKPARERAQAYLTLCRDAGAEARIERDLRALSVALTSSMGSRIRALLLVGSYARGDGGATSNGAYNDFDLIAIVARDDAAIRTELVRFGEEWTARLGVHVEIWPFEERKLAHIPPTLFWLDVSLGGVRVLAGDHRVEEHLHAITPRDVPLSECGRLLANRAVGLAISNLEGLR
;
A
#
# COMPACT_ATOMS: atom_id res chain seq x y z
N MET A 1 -52.53 9.03 37.09
CA MET A 1 -51.46 8.80 36.09
C MET A 1 -51.36 10.03 35.20
N ARG A 2 -50.35 10.88 35.42
CA ARG A 2 -50.12 12.10 34.62
C ARG A 2 -48.98 11.83 33.65
N ALA A 3 -49.26 11.93 32.35
CA ALA A 3 -48.28 11.89 31.28
C ALA A 3 -47.47 13.20 31.27
N GLY A 4 -46.15 13.10 31.36
CA GLY A 4 -45.24 14.22 31.22
C GLY A 4 -44.95 14.51 29.74
N ALA A 5 -45.26 15.71 29.29
CA ALA A 5 -44.86 16.24 27.99
C ALA A 5 -43.38 16.67 28.06
N MET A 6 -42.56 16.21 27.11
CA MET A 6 -41.19 16.69 26.92
C MET A 6 -41.17 17.96 26.06
N PRO A 7 -40.32 18.96 26.38
CA PRO A 7 -40.17 20.15 25.56
C PRO A 7 -39.28 19.87 24.33
N SER A 8 -39.73 20.37 23.19
CA SER A 8 -39.03 20.40 21.91
C SER A 8 -37.82 21.33 21.97
N VAL A 9 -36.62 20.81 21.70
CA VAL A 9 -35.40 21.60 21.52
C VAL A 9 -35.28 22.02 20.06
N SER A 10 -35.50 23.30 19.81
CA SER A 10 -35.24 23.98 18.54
C SER A 10 -33.73 24.16 18.34
N THR A 11 -33.20 23.70 17.20
CA THR A 11 -31.84 24.02 16.73
C THR A 11 -31.89 25.20 15.77
N PRO A 12 -31.09 26.26 15.96
CA PRO A 12 -30.76 27.20 14.91
C PRO A 12 -29.27 27.09 14.60
N TYR A 13 -28.91 26.48 13.47
CA TYR A 13 -27.63 26.79 12.81
C TYR A 13 -27.91 27.11 11.36
N ALA A 14 -28.19 28.40 11.16
CA ALA A 14 -28.23 29.02 9.86
C ALA A 14 -26.81 29.12 9.29
N SER A 15 -26.76 28.92 7.98
CA SER A 15 -25.67 29.16 7.05
C SER A 15 -24.81 30.40 7.35
N ASP A 16 -23.50 30.22 7.51
CA ASP A 16 -22.51 31.26 7.21
C ASP A 16 -21.51 30.72 6.18
N ARG A 17 -21.87 30.91 4.90
CA ARG A 17 -20.96 30.73 3.76
C ARG A 17 -20.09 31.98 3.68
N ARG A 18 -18.92 31.97 4.32
CA ARG A 18 -17.84 32.93 4.03
C ARG A 18 -16.70 32.27 3.28
N MET A 19 -16.58 32.72 2.03
CA MET A 19 -15.39 32.81 1.18
C MET A 19 -14.15 32.04 1.67
N VAL A 20 -13.97 30.82 1.15
CA VAL A 20 -12.64 30.26 1.01
C VAL A 20 -11.99 30.98 -0.16
N MET A 21 -11.04 31.85 0.16
CA MET A 21 -10.20 32.55 -0.79
C MET A 21 -9.46 31.52 -1.65
N GLN A 22 -9.89 31.36 -2.90
CA GLN A 22 -9.21 30.53 -3.90
C GLN A 22 -7.85 31.18 -4.22
N MET A 23 -6.81 30.80 -3.50
CA MET A 23 -5.44 31.07 -3.95
C MET A 23 -5.14 30.13 -5.11
N ALA A 24 -5.12 30.68 -6.32
CA ALA A 24 -4.60 29.98 -7.48
C ALA A 24 -3.11 29.63 -7.23
N PRO A 25 -2.68 28.36 -7.38
CA PRO A 25 -1.28 28.00 -7.22
C PRO A 25 -0.44 28.56 -8.38
N PRO A 26 0.84 28.89 -8.14
CA PRO A 26 1.74 29.42 -9.17
C PRO A 26 1.93 28.43 -10.34
N ALA A 27 1.98 28.99 -11.55
CA ALA A 27 1.92 28.30 -12.85
C ALA A 27 3.17 27.47 -13.24
N SER A 28 4.01 27.02 -12.30
CA SER A 28 5.31 26.42 -12.61
C SER A 28 5.51 24.96 -12.16
N TYR A 29 4.51 24.27 -11.62
CA TYR A 29 4.60 22.83 -11.39
C TYR A 29 4.16 22.01 -12.62
N ARG A 30 4.78 22.26 -13.78
CA ARG A 30 4.82 21.25 -14.86
C ARG A 30 5.94 20.28 -14.54
N GLY A 31 5.75 19.46 -13.51
CA GLY A 31 6.56 18.27 -13.31
C GLY A 31 6.31 17.36 -14.51
N ARG A 32 7.20 17.38 -15.51
CA ARG A 32 7.33 16.22 -16.40
C ARG A 32 7.54 15.04 -15.47
N ALA A 33 6.60 14.10 -15.43
CA ALA A 33 6.86 12.78 -14.90
C ALA A 33 8.17 12.32 -15.57
N LYS A 34 9.21 12.13 -14.77
CA LYS A 34 10.42 11.47 -15.27
C LYS A 34 9.96 10.15 -15.89
N PRO A 35 10.43 9.77 -17.09
CA PRO A 35 10.07 8.49 -17.66
C PRO A 35 10.39 7.40 -16.64
N ALA A 36 9.38 6.59 -16.29
CA ALA A 36 9.43 5.55 -15.26
C ALA A 36 10.55 4.49 -15.47
N ARG A 37 11.25 4.55 -16.61
CA ARG A 37 12.31 3.61 -17.00
C ARG A 37 13.68 3.85 -16.36
N GLU A 38 13.92 4.96 -15.66
CA GLU A 38 15.29 5.32 -15.21
C GLU A 38 15.54 5.17 -13.69
N ARG A 39 14.63 4.52 -12.95
CA ARG A 39 14.89 4.10 -11.57
C ARG A 39 14.47 2.65 -11.35
N ALA A 40 15.18 1.72 -12.01
CA ALA A 40 15.43 0.46 -11.34
C ALA A 40 16.31 0.79 -10.13
N GLN A 41 15.71 1.02 -8.96
CA GLN A 41 16.46 0.94 -7.72
C GLN A 41 16.98 -0.50 -7.64
N ALA A 42 18.26 -0.69 -7.94
CA ALA A 42 18.87 -2.02 -8.00
C ALA A 42 18.77 -2.77 -6.65
N TYR A 43 18.54 -2.04 -5.56
CA TYR A 43 18.54 -2.55 -4.19
C TYR A 43 17.12 -2.67 -3.64
N LEU A 44 16.89 -3.66 -2.79
CA LEU A 44 15.66 -3.86 -2.01
C LEU A 44 15.77 -3.23 -0.61
N THR A 45 16.98 -3.00 -0.11
CA THR A 45 17.23 -2.60 1.27
C THR A 45 17.93 -1.25 1.40
N LEU A 46 17.67 -0.57 2.52
CA LEU A 46 18.32 0.69 2.84
C LEU A 46 19.82 0.52 3.12
N CYS A 47 20.21 -0.59 3.78
CA CYS A 47 21.61 -0.85 4.15
C CYS A 47 22.46 -1.35 2.97
N ARG A 48 21.83 -1.89 1.91
CA ARG A 48 22.48 -2.39 0.69
C ARG A 48 23.56 -3.44 0.95
N ASP A 49 23.43 -4.19 2.04
CA ASP A 49 24.31 -5.32 2.32
C ASP A 49 24.08 -6.42 1.27
N ALA A 50 25.13 -6.81 0.56
CA ALA A 50 24.99 -7.75 -0.56
C ALA A 50 24.45 -9.13 -0.14
N GLY A 51 24.78 -9.57 1.08
CA GLY A 51 24.28 -10.84 1.62
C GLY A 51 22.78 -10.79 1.93
N ALA A 52 22.34 -9.70 2.57
CA ALA A 52 20.93 -9.44 2.82
C ALA A 52 20.12 -9.31 1.52
N GLU A 53 20.61 -8.52 0.56
CA GLU A 53 19.99 -8.34 -0.76
C GLU A 53 19.80 -9.69 -1.47
N ALA A 54 20.88 -10.47 -1.62
CA ALA A 54 20.84 -11.76 -2.28
C ALA A 54 19.88 -12.76 -1.60
N ARG A 55 19.81 -12.72 -0.27
CA ARG A 55 18.88 -13.54 0.49
C ARG A 55 17.43 -13.12 0.26
N ILE A 56 17.11 -11.83 0.39
CA ILE A 56 15.75 -11.32 0.19
C ILE A 56 15.28 -11.59 -1.24
N GLU A 57 16.14 -11.35 -2.22
CA GLU A 57 15.83 -11.66 -3.62
C GLU A 57 15.54 -13.16 -3.83
N ARG A 58 16.36 -14.04 -3.22
CA ARG A 58 16.14 -15.49 -3.30
C ARG A 58 14.80 -15.87 -2.69
N ASP A 59 14.47 -15.31 -1.53
CA ASP A 59 13.26 -15.63 -0.80
C ASP A 59 12.01 -15.12 -1.58
N LEU A 60 12.05 -13.90 -2.15
CA LEU A 60 11.01 -13.36 -3.03
C LEU A 60 10.86 -14.15 -4.35
N ARG A 61 11.98 -14.59 -4.95
CA ARG A 61 11.96 -15.47 -6.13
C ARG A 61 11.31 -16.82 -5.82
N ALA A 62 11.68 -17.44 -4.71
CA ALA A 62 11.11 -18.72 -4.31
C ALA A 62 9.60 -18.59 -4.04
N LEU A 63 9.19 -17.52 -3.35
CA LEU A 63 7.79 -17.22 -3.05
C LEU A 63 6.97 -17.01 -4.33
N SER A 64 7.45 -16.16 -5.24
CA SER A 64 6.76 -15.87 -6.50
C SER A 64 6.61 -17.10 -7.40
N VAL A 65 7.64 -17.95 -7.50
CA VAL A 65 7.58 -19.22 -8.23
C VAL A 65 6.55 -20.16 -7.60
N ALA A 66 6.54 -20.30 -6.27
CA ALA A 66 5.60 -21.19 -5.60
C ALA A 66 4.15 -20.71 -5.73
N LEU A 67 3.90 -19.41 -5.57
CA LEU A 67 2.56 -18.84 -5.69
C LEU A 67 2.01 -19.05 -7.10
N THR A 68 2.79 -18.68 -8.11
CA THR A 68 2.37 -18.79 -9.52
C THR A 68 2.22 -20.25 -9.97
N SER A 69 3.02 -21.17 -9.43
CA SER A 69 2.86 -22.61 -9.69
C SER A 69 1.59 -23.18 -9.05
N SER A 70 1.26 -22.75 -7.82
CA SER A 70 0.09 -23.23 -7.08
C SER A 70 -1.23 -22.67 -7.64
N MET A 71 -1.25 -21.39 -8.00
CA MET A 71 -2.47 -20.70 -8.41
C MET A 71 -2.64 -20.59 -9.93
N GLY A 72 -1.57 -20.80 -10.70
CA GLY A 72 -1.58 -20.82 -12.16
C GLY A 72 -2.11 -19.54 -12.77
N SER A 73 -2.98 -19.68 -13.78
CA SER A 73 -3.58 -18.56 -14.52
C SER A 73 -4.52 -17.68 -13.70
N ARG A 74 -4.81 -18.03 -12.43
CA ARG A 74 -5.59 -17.18 -11.53
C ARG A 74 -4.83 -15.92 -11.11
N ILE A 75 -3.48 -15.97 -11.14
CA ILE A 75 -2.61 -14.83 -10.89
C ILE A 75 -2.05 -14.31 -12.23
N ARG A 76 -2.47 -13.13 -12.64
CA ARG A 76 -1.98 -12.46 -13.85
C ARG A 76 -0.58 -11.88 -13.64
N ALA A 77 -0.36 -11.29 -12.48
CA ALA A 77 0.92 -10.73 -12.05
C ALA A 77 1.01 -10.73 -10.52
N LEU A 78 2.23 -10.82 -10.00
CA LEU A 78 2.53 -10.64 -8.59
C LEU A 78 3.43 -9.42 -8.44
N LEU A 79 3.01 -8.48 -7.60
CA LEU A 79 3.69 -7.22 -7.37
C LEU A 79 4.24 -7.20 -5.95
N LEU A 80 5.50 -6.79 -5.79
CA LEU A 80 6.04 -6.30 -4.53
C LEU A 80 5.70 -4.83 -4.39
N VAL A 81 5.19 -4.43 -3.23
CA VAL A 81 4.94 -3.03 -2.90
C VAL A 81 5.64 -2.64 -1.60
N GLY A 82 5.52 -1.38 -1.19
CA GLY A 82 6.04 -0.94 0.09
C GLY A 82 7.56 -0.79 0.13
N SER A 83 8.16 -1.01 1.30
CA SER A 83 9.55 -0.60 1.58
C SER A 83 10.60 -1.29 0.71
N TYR A 84 10.46 -2.60 0.47
CA TYR A 84 11.41 -3.31 -0.39
C TYR A 84 11.28 -2.90 -1.86
N ALA A 85 10.07 -2.60 -2.34
CA ALA A 85 9.89 -2.09 -3.70
C ALA A 85 10.64 -0.77 -3.90
N ARG A 86 10.59 0.13 -2.90
CA ARG A 86 11.32 1.42 -2.88
C ARG A 86 12.82 1.30 -2.61
N GLY A 87 13.34 0.10 -2.34
CA GLY A 87 14.74 -0.06 -1.96
C GLY A 87 15.09 0.48 -0.58
N ASP A 88 14.08 0.67 0.29
CA ASP A 88 14.22 1.19 1.66
C ASP A 88 13.92 0.10 2.70
N GLY A 89 13.88 -1.17 2.28
CA GLY A 89 13.57 -2.29 3.15
C GLY A 89 14.57 -2.43 4.31
N GLY A 90 14.06 -2.74 5.50
CA GLY A 90 14.89 -3.09 6.64
C GLY A 90 15.44 -4.51 6.49
N ALA A 91 16.73 -4.70 6.79
CA ALA A 91 17.34 -6.03 6.78
C ALA A 91 18.36 -6.19 7.90
N THR A 92 18.56 -7.45 8.29
CA THR A 92 19.60 -7.89 9.23
C THR A 92 20.48 -8.94 8.53
N SER A 93 21.54 -9.40 9.20
CA SER A 93 22.31 -10.57 8.74
C SER A 93 21.44 -11.83 8.58
N ASN A 94 20.29 -11.88 9.26
CA ASN A 94 19.31 -12.95 9.18
C ASN A 94 18.23 -12.70 8.12
N GLY A 95 18.41 -11.75 7.20
CA GLY A 95 17.50 -11.48 6.09
C GLY A 95 16.55 -10.32 6.34
N ALA A 96 15.37 -10.39 5.71
CA ALA A 96 14.32 -9.38 5.82
C ALA A 96 13.97 -9.07 7.29
N TYR A 97 13.83 -7.78 7.60
CA TYR A 97 13.33 -7.32 8.90
C TYR A 97 11.88 -6.82 8.80
N ASN A 98 11.58 -6.07 7.73
CA ASN A 98 10.22 -5.62 7.44
C ASN A 98 9.42 -6.71 6.72
N ASP A 99 8.10 -6.60 6.77
CA ASP A 99 7.13 -7.47 6.09
C ASP A 99 7.26 -7.42 4.55
N PHE A 100 6.85 -8.52 3.91
CA PHE A 100 6.66 -8.57 2.46
C PHE A 100 5.21 -8.24 2.10
N ASP A 101 5.00 -6.99 1.66
CA ASP A 101 3.73 -6.51 1.14
C ASP A 101 3.61 -6.85 -0.35
N LEU A 102 2.64 -7.70 -0.69
CA LEU A 102 2.44 -8.20 -2.05
C LEU A 102 1.03 -7.90 -2.56
N ILE A 103 0.90 -7.61 -3.85
CA ILE A 103 -0.39 -7.56 -4.55
C ILE A 103 -0.43 -8.65 -5.61
N ALA A 104 -1.45 -9.49 -5.55
CA ALA A 104 -1.76 -10.47 -6.58
C ALA A 104 -2.81 -9.90 -7.54
N ILE A 105 -2.45 -9.66 -8.79
CA ILE A 105 -3.42 -9.25 -9.83
C ILE A 105 -4.22 -10.47 -10.25
N VAL A 106 -5.54 -10.43 -10.01
CA VAL A 106 -6.45 -11.55 -10.20
C VAL A 106 -7.61 -11.16 -11.11
N ALA A 107 -8.16 -12.12 -11.85
CA ALA A 107 -9.31 -11.86 -12.71
C ALA A 107 -10.55 -11.42 -11.90
N ARG A 108 -10.75 -12.03 -10.72
CA ARG A 108 -11.80 -11.72 -9.77
C ARG A 108 -11.25 -11.74 -8.35
N ASP A 109 -11.61 -10.73 -7.58
CA ASP A 109 -11.34 -10.64 -6.15
C ASP A 109 -12.56 -11.19 -5.39
N ASP A 110 -12.52 -12.48 -5.04
CA ASP A 110 -13.57 -13.19 -4.32
C ASP A 110 -13.05 -13.84 -3.02
N ALA A 111 -13.97 -14.40 -2.22
CA ALA A 111 -13.63 -14.99 -0.93
C ALA A 111 -12.68 -16.19 -1.07
N ALA A 112 -12.81 -17.00 -2.13
CA ALA A 112 -11.99 -18.18 -2.32
C ALA A 112 -10.53 -17.79 -2.58
N ILE A 113 -10.29 -16.84 -3.50
CA ILE A 113 -8.92 -16.38 -3.77
C ILE A 113 -8.31 -15.68 -2.55
N ARG A 114 -9.10 -14.90 -1.79
CA ARG A 114 -8.65 -14.28 -0.54
C ARG A 114 -8.19 -15.33 0.47
N THR A 115 -8.99 -16.35 0.72
CA THR A 115 -8.65 -17.43 1.66
C THR A 115 -7.41 -18.20 1.20
N GLU A 116 -7.28 -18.49 -0.10
CA GLU A 116 -6.09 -19.16 -0.63
C GLU A 116 -4.82 -18.31 -0.47
N LEU A 117 -4.90 -17.00 -0.74
CA LEU A 117 -3.77 -16.07 -0.60
C LEU A 117 -3.35 -15.89 0.86
N VAL A 118 -4.31 -15.76 1.79
CA VAL A 118 -4.03 -15.69 3.24
C VAL A 118 -3.31 -16.96 3.71
N ARG A 119 -3.85 -18.14 3.38
CA ARG A 119 -3.22 -19.41 3.76
C ARG A 119 -1.80 -19.54 3.20
N PHE A 120 -1.61 -19.13 1.95
CA PHE A 120 -0.28 -19.11 1.33
C PHE A 120 0.66 -18.14 2.05
N GLY A 121 0.21 -16.93 2.38
CA GLY A 121 0.96 -15.95 3.15
C GLY A 121 1.36 -16.45 4.54
N GLU A 122 0.46 -17.13 5.24
CA GLU A 122 0.73 -17.74 6.55
C GLU A 122 1.79 -18.85 6.46
N GLU A 123 1.69 -19.74 5.47
CA GLU A 123 2.68 -20.80 5.22
C GLU A 123 4.07 -20.20 4.96
N TRP A 124 4.14 -19.17 4.12
CA TRP A 124 5.41 -18.50 3.79
C TRP A 124 5.94 -17.65 4.93
N THR A 125 5.07 -17.07 5.74
CA THR A 125 5.45 -16.39 6.99
C THR A 125 6.16 -17.36 7.93
N ALA A 126 5.57 -18.54 8.15
CA ALA A 126 6.16 -19.58 9.01
C ALA A 126 7.52 -20.06 8.47
N ARG A 127 7.66 -20.15 7.14
CA ARG A 127 8.89 -20.60 6.48
C ARG A 127 10.02 -19.57 6.52
N LEU A 128 9.70 -18.30 6.28
CA LEU A 128 10.71 -17.24 6.13
C LEU A 128 11.05 -16.55 7.45
N GLY A 129 10.15 -16.63 8.45
CA GLY A 129 10.31 -15.91 9.72
C GLY A 129 10.05 -14.40 9.61
N VAL A 130 9.44 -13.95 8.51
CA VAL A 130 9.00 -12.58 8.26
C VAL A 130 7.56 -12.61 7.77
N HIS A 131 6.75 -11.63 8.15
CA HIS A 131 5.35 -11.63 7.74
C HIS A 131 5.22 -11.42 6.23
N VAL A 132 4.35 -12.22 5.61
CA VAL A 132 4.05 -12.19 4.18
C VAL A 132 2.57 -11.89 4.03
N GLU A 133 2.25 -10.72 3.50
CA GLU A 133 0.88 -10.30 3.27
C GLU A 133 0.61 -10.21 1.76
N ILE A 134 -0.44 -10.89 1.28
CA ILE A 134 -0.78 -10.92 -0.16
C ILE A 134 -2.21 -10.47 -0.36
N TRP A 135 -2.37 -9.32 -1.02
CA TRP A 135 -3.66 -8.70 -1.27
C TRP A 135 -4.11 -9.00 -2.71
N PRO A 136 -5.31 -9.58 -2.93
CA PRO A 136 -5.85 -9.66 -4.28
C PRO A 136 -6.24 -8.26 -4.76
N PHE A 137 -5.90 -7.96 -6.01
CA PHE A 137 -6.39 -6.79 -6.72
C PHE A 137 -6.96 -7.19 -8.07
N GLU A 138 -8.22 -6.84 -8.30
CA GLU A 138 -8.95 -7.27 -9.48
C GLU A 138 -8.46 -6.54 -10.74
N GLU A 139 -8.12 -7.27 -11.79
CA GLU A 139 -7.52 -6.76 -13.02
C GLU A 139 -8.33 -5.63 -13.65
N ARG A 140 -9.67 -5.74 -13.69
CA ARG A 140 -10.55 -4.70 -14.23
C ARG A 140 -10.43 -3.34 -13.50
N LYS A 141 -9.94 -3.35 -12.25
CA LYS A 141 -9.73 -2.13 -11.46
C LYS A 141 -8.42 -1.43 -11.81
N LEU A 142 -7.51 -2.06 -12.57
CA LEU A 142 -6.29 -1.41 -13.06
C LEU A 142 -6.57 -0.16 -13.88
N ALA A 143 -7.68 -0.14 -14.63
CA ALA A 143 -8.11 1.04 -15.39
C ALA A 143 -8.53 2.22 -14.50
N HIS A 144 -8.89 1.97 -13.23
CA HIS A 144 -9.42 2.97 -12.30
C HIS A 144 -8.87 2.72 -10.90
N ILE A 145 -7.57 2.97 -10.72
CA ILE A 145 -6.91 2.79 -9.42
C ILE A 145 -7.53 3.74 -8.38
N PRO A 146 -7.89 3.26 -7.17
CA PRO A 146 -8.40 4.11 -6.11
C PRO A 146 -7.38 5.19 -5.70
N PRO A 147 -7.77 6.46 -5.55
CA PRO A 147 -6.85 7.53 -5.20
C PRO A 147 -6.55 7.56 -3.68
N THR A 148 -5.94 6.49 -3.17
CA THR A 148 -5.54 6.38 -1.75
C THR A 148 -4.05 6.67 -1.59
N LEU A 149 -3.60 6.93 -0.35
CA LEU A 149 -2.16 7.10 -0.07
C LEU A 149 -1.35 5.85 -0.43
N PHE A 150 -1.94 4.66 -0.28
CA PHE A 150 -1.31 3.40 -0.68
C PHE A 150 -1.02 3.38 -2.19
N TRP A 151 -2.00 3.71 -3.02
CA TRP A 151 -1.80 3.70 -4.47
C TRP A 151 -0.96 4.87 -4.96
N LEU A 152 -0.96 6.01 -4.25
CA LEU A 152 0.02 7.07 -4.51
C LEU A 152 1.45 6.58 -4.29
N ASP A 153 1.72 5.84 -3.20
CA ASP A 153 3.05 5.26 -2.95
C ASP A 153 3.47 4.30 -4.08
N VAL A 154 2.55 3.42 -4.50
CA VAL A 154 2.74 2.54 -5.68
C VAL A 154 3.06 3.37 -6.93
N SER A 155 2.28 4.41 -7.23
CA SER A 155 2.49 5.29 -8.39
C SER A 155 3.84 6.02 -8.37
N LEU A 156 4.35 6.37 -7.19
CA LEU A 156 5.64 7.06 -7.03
C LEU A 156 6.86 6.14 -7.13
N GLY A 157 6.67 4.85 -7.44
CA GLY A 157 7.74 3.86 -7.59
C GLY A 157 7.82 2.85 -6.45
N GLY A 158 6.84 2.82 -5.55
CA GLY A 158 6.68 1.79 -4.52
C GLY A 158 6.14 0.46 -5.06
N VAL A 159 6.56 0.04 -6.27
CA VAL A 159 6.13 -1.22 -6.88
C VAL A 159 7.23 -1.89 -7.72
N ARG A 160 7.25 -3.22 -7.72
CA ARG A 160 8.02 -4.07 -8.64
C ARG A 160 7.22 -5.29 -9.05
N VAL A 161 7.17 -5.62 -10.34
CA VAL A 161 6.63 -6.92 -10.77
C VAL A 161 7.63 -8.04 -10.46
N LEU A 162 7.24 -8.99 -9.62
CA LEU A 162 8.03 -10.18 -9.29
C LEU A 162 7.79 -11.33 -10.27
N ALA A 163 6.56 -11.45 -10.79
CA ALA A 163 6.18 -12.50 -11.74
C ALA A 163 4.94 -12.11 -12.55
N GLY A 164 4.77 -12.74 -13.73
CA GLY A 164 3.59 -12.58 -14.59
C GLY A 164 3.72 -11.46 -15.61
N ASP A 165 2.62 -10.77 -15.91
CA ASP A 165 2.58 -9.72 -16.93
C ASP A 165 3.13 -8.38 -16.43
N HIS A 166 4.22 -7.92 -17.03
CA HIS A 166 4.83 -6.62 -16.72
C HIS A 166 4.01 -5.42 -17.23
N ARG A 167 3.08 -5.60 -18.18
CA ARG A 167 2.25 -4.50 -18.70
C ARG A 167 1.34 -3.89 -17.64
N VAL A 168 1.09 -4.60 -16.54
CA VAL A 168 0.31 -4.07 -15.41
C VAL A 168 0.92 -2.79 -14.85
N GLU A 169 2.26 -2.63 -14.89
CA GLU A 169 2.95 -1.41 -14.41
C GLU A 169 2.52 -0.14 -15.14
N GLU A 170 2.10 -0.25 -16.41
CA GLU A 170 1.63 0.90 -17.21
C GLU A 170 0.41 1.58 -16.58
N HIS A 171 -0.40 0.83 -15.83
CA HIS A 171 -1.57 1.32 -15.13
C HIS A 171 -1.28 1.88 -13.73
N LEU A 172 -0.16 1.49 -13.12
CA LEU A 172 0.12 1.77 -11.71
C LEU A 172 0.65 3.18 -11.46
N HIS A 173 1.11 3.88 -12.49
CA HIS A 173 1.67 5.24 -12.40
C HIS A 173 0.65 6.36 -12.69
N ALA A 174 -0.64 6.08 -12.51
CA ALA A 174 -1.72 7.00 -12.87
C ALA A 174 -2.04 8.06 -11.79
N ILE A 175 -1.68 7.84 -10.53
CA ILE A 175 -2.09 8.71 -9.41
C ILE A 175 -1.01 9.75 -9.12
N THR A 176 -1.45 10.98 -8.95
CA THR A 176 -0.64 12.11 -8.48
C THR A 176 -1.05 12.52 -7.06
N PRO A 177 -0.19 13.25 -6.33
CA PRO A 177 -0.55 13.74 -4.99
C PRO A 177 -1.83 14.58 -4.93
N ARG A 178 -2.25 15.18 -6.06
CA ARG A 178 -3.47 16.00 -6.13
C ARG A 178 -4.75 15.16 -6.17
N ASP A 179 -4.65 13.91 -6.56
CA ASP A 179 -5.81 13.01 -6.70
C ASP A 179 -6.22 12.44 -5.34
N VAL A 180 -5.29 12.35 -4.39
CA VAL A 180 -5.52 11.78 -3.06
C VAL A 180 -6.37 12.74 -2.20
N PRO A 181 -7.53 12.30 -1.69
CA PRO A 181 -8.35 13.11 -0.79
C PRO A 181 -7.62 13.48 0.50
N LEU A 182 -7.81 14.71 0.98
CA LEU A 182 -7.22 15.17 2.25
C LEU A 182 -7.62 14.31 3.47
N SER A 183 -8.76 13.63 3.40
CA SER A 183 -9.21 12.70 4.44
C SER A 183 -8.24 11.51 4.62
N GLU A 184 -7.58 11.05 3.56
CA GLU A 184 -6.55 10.00 3.65
C GLU A 184 -5.34 10.50 4.46
N CYS A 185 -4.89 11.73 4.20
CA CYS A 185 -3.81 12.37 4.96
C CYS A 185 -4.20 12.55 6.44
N GLY A 186 -5.42 13.04 6.70
CA GLY A 186 -5.94 13.18 8.06
C GLY A 186 -5.98 11.84 8.80
N ARG A 187 -6.45 10.77 8.15
CA ARG A 187 -6.46 9.41 8.71
C ARG A 187 -5.06 8.90 9.00
N LEU A 188 -4.11 9.09 8.09
CA LEU A 188 -2.73 8.68 8.31
C LEU A 188 -2.11 9.40 9.52
N LEU A 189 -2.28 10.73 9.60
CA LEU A 189 -1.76 11.53 10.72
C LEU A 189 -2.39 11.09 12.05
N ALA A 190 -3.70 10.87 12.09
CA ALA A 190 -4.39 10.38 13.27
C ALA A 190 -3.86 9.01 13.71
N ASN A 191 -3.74 8.05 12.77
CA ASN A 191 -3.20 6.72 13.06
C ASN A 191 -1.77 6.79 13.60
N ARG A 192 -0.91 7.65 13.03
CA ARG A 192 0.47 7.83 13.49
C ARG A 192 0.54 8.51 14.85
N ALA A 193 -0.27 9.54 15.10
CA ALA A 193 -0.33 10.23 16.38
C ALA A 193 -0.78 9.30 17.52
N VAL A 194 -1.81 8.48 17.27
CA VAL A 194 -2.29 7.48 18.25
C VAL A 194 -1.21 6.44 18.53
N GLY A 195 -0.54 5.91 17.50
CA GLY A 195 0.56 4.95 17.69
C GLY A 195 1.69 5.52 18.56
N LEU A 196 2.14 6.74 18.26
CA LEU A 196 3.17 7.43 19.06
C LEU A 196 2.72 7.67 20.50
N ALA A 197 1.46 8.07 20.70
CA ALA A 197 0.92 8.28 22.04
C ALA A 197 0.91 6.98 22.86
N ILE A 198 0.48 5.87 22.26
CA ILE A 198 0.47 4.55 22.93
C ILE A 198 1.90 4.11 23.28
N SER A 199 2.85 4.18 22.35
CA SER A 199 4.25 3.78 22.62
C SER A 199 4.87 4.58 23.76
N ASN A 200 4.58 5.87 23.88
CA ASN A 200 5.08 6.71 24.97
C ASN A 200 4.43 6.38 26.32
N LEU A 201 3.17 5.95 26.34
CA LEU A 201 2.49 5.54 27.57
C LEU A 201 2.96 4.16 28.06
N GLU A 202 3.31 3.26 27.14
CA GLU A 202 3.80 1.92 27.47
C GLU A 202 5.27 1.93 27.90
N GLY A 203 6.10 2.82 27.33
CA GLY A 203 7.49 3.00 27.74
C GLY A 203 7.70 3.69 29.10
N LEU A 204 6.61 4.07 29.78
CA LEU A 204 6.61 4.61 31.15
C LEU A 204 6.39 3.53 32.24
N ARG A 205 6.33 2.25 31.84
CA ARG A 205 6.25 1.09 32.76
C ARG A 205 7.56 0.31 32.77
#